data_AF-A0A6G9AG06-F1
#
_entry.id   AF-A0A6G9AG06-F1
#
_cell.length_a   1.000
_cell.length_b   1.000
_cell.length_c   1.000
_cell.angle_alpha   90.00
_cell.angle_beta   90.00
_cell.angle_gamma   90.00
#
_symmetry.space_group_name_H-M   'P 1'
#
loop_
_entity.id
_entity.type
_entity.pdbx_description
1 polymer ?
#
loop_
_entity_poly.entity_id
_entity_poly.type
_entity_poly.pdbx_seq_one_letter_code
_entity_poly.pdbx_strand_id
1 'polypeptide(L)'
;MPFIRSLTMLSLAATLALPRTSYSQKLPAGPQVVTFFSDVDDTEQPYGLYVPKNYNPRKKYPLVIMLHGAGSNHRLSLRRVFGKSNAQGETDIEATRYFPEWADVNYIVASPFARGTAGYQGIPEKDVYDVVADVKKRFNIDEDRTYLTGLSMGGGGTLWIGLSRPDIWAAIAPVCPAPPRGTDDLAANATNFPVHLFQGDADPAVKPEGTRQWVKRFQDLGVNVTYKEYPGVKHDSWVQAYENEFIFGWFNQFKRNRFPERVRFTTRQYKYPSAYWVRIDQLTPGMLANVDAKFSGANHIDITTTNLGALTLKLTGHPSFKAKRPVDVVIDGKAISAQVSDSLTLVKREGGWEAGIYQPTPTAKHAGAEGPISAAIAGRHLYVYGTADNPSADVLKTRQEIATQAANWATYRGEFLGRIMVFPHVVADKDVRPSDLESSNLILFGTKETNKLVNQYSDRLPMQLSSAASDYGLFYIFPMNNHYVAISSGQPWWAGTETPNYFTNRALDAINGFKDFVLFKESSKTPIVSGYFDHSWHVPDAEAKALTETGVVTVNAGPIVSTK
;
A
#
# COMPACT_ATOMS: atom_id res chain seq x y z
N MET A 1 -74.88 36.67 23.67
CA MET A 1 -75.05 35.68 22.59
C MET A 1 -75.29 36.45 21.31
N PRO A 2 -74.26 36.56 20.45
CA PRO A 2 -74.25 35.74 19.24
C PRO A 2 -72.86 35.22 18.81
N PHE A 3 -72.95 34.26 17.89
CA PHE A 3 -72.01 33.59 16.99
C PHE A 3 -70.54 34.06 16.84
N ILE A 4 -69.68 33.05 16.89
CA ILE A 4 -68.25 32.99 16.57
C ILE A 4 -68.03 33.14 15.05
N ARG A 5 -67.10 34.02 14.66
CA ARG A 5 -66.33 33.94 13.41
C ARG A 5 -64.86 34.22 13.73
N SER A 6 -64.03 33.18 13.68
CA SER A 6 -62.58 33.29 13.78
C SER A 6 -61.99 33.86 12.49
N LEU A 7 -61.25 34.95 12.60
CA LEU A 7 -60.45 35.56 11.54
C LEU A 7 -59.01 35.03 11.66
N THR A 8 -58.51 34.35 10.64
CA THR A 8 -57.14 33.85 10.57
C THR A 8 -56.19 35.01 10.25
N MET A 9 -55.30 35.38 11.18
CA MET A 9 -54.20 36.31 10.92
C MET A 9 -53.09 35.59 10.13
N LEU A 10 -52.80 36.07 8.92
CA LEU A 10 -51.62 35.71 8.14
C LEU A 10 -50.45 36.59 8.61
N SER A 11 -49.51 36.03 9.37
CA SER A 11 -48.23 36.68 9.68
C SER A 11 -47.19 36.32 8.63
N LEU A 12 -46.84 37.30 7.79
CA LEU A 12 -45.78 37.19 6.78
C LEU A 12 -44.40 37.31 7.45
N ALA A 13 -43.70 36.20 7.65
CA ALA A 13 -42.31 36.20 8.10
C ALA A 13 -41.37 36.24 6.89
N ALA A 14 -40.79 37.41 6.60
CA ALA A 14 -39.73 37.56 5.61
C ALA A 14 -38.41 37.02 6.19
N THR A 15 -38.02 35.81 5.82
CA THR A 15 -36.68 35.27 6.09
C THR A 15 -35.68 35.89 5.13
N LEU A 16 -34.91 36.86 5.63
CA LEU A 16 -33.69 37.35 4.98
C LEU A 16 -32.67 36.20 4.88
N ALA A 17 -32.60 35.56 3.71
CA ALA A 17 -31.53 34.63 3.38
C ALA A 17 -30.25 35.44 3.11
N LEU A 18 -29.43 35.65 4.14
CA LEU A 18 -28.05 36.11 3.94
C LEU A 18 -27.27 35.01 3.20
N PRO A 19 -26.57 35.34 2.10
CA PRO A 19 -25.73 34.36 1.43
C PRO A 19 -24.61 33.95 2.38
N ARG A 20 -24.57 32.67 2.76
CA ARG A 20 -23.40 32.07 3.39
C ARG A 20 -22.28 32.05 2.35
N THR A 21 -21.50 33.11 2.27
CA THR A 21 -20.19 33.06 1.62
C THR A 21 -19.30 32.20 2.49
N SER A 22 -19.27 30.91 2.20
CA SER A 22 -18.24 30.01 2.72
C SER A 22 -16.91 30.51 2.16
N TYR A 23 -16.14 31.26 2.97
CA TYR A 23 -14.74 31.50 2.68
C TYR A 23 -14.01 30.16 2.81
N SER A 24 -13.97 29.38 1.72
CA SER A 24 -13.02 28.30 1.61
C SER A 24 -11.63 28.94 1.68
N GLN A 25 -10.85 28.56 2.70
CA GLN A 25 -9.48 29.02 2.87
C GLN A 25 -8.71 28.66 1.60
N LYS A 26 -8.39 29.67 0.78
CA LYS A 26 -7.58 29.49 -0.43
C LYS A 26 -6.13 29.36 0.02
N LEU A 27 -5.49 28.25 -0.33
CA LEU A 27 -4.06 28.09 -0.14
C LEU A 27 -3.32 29.13 -1.00
N PRO A 28 -2.28 29.81 -0.47
CA PRO A 28 -1.49 30.75 -1.24
C PRO A 28 -0.83 30.05 -2.42
N ALA A 29 -0.53 30.81 -3.47
CA ALA A 29 0.32 30.30 -4.53
C ALA A 29 1.77 30.10 -4.06
N GLY A 30 2.50 29.27 -4.79
CA GLY A 30 3.87 28.89 -4.50
C GLY A 30 3.97 27.70 -3.54
N PRO A 31 5.20 27.41 -3.08
CA PRO A 31 5.47 26.31 -2.20
C PRO A 31 5.07 26.56 -0.74
N GLN A 32 4.53 25.52 -0.12
CA GLN A 32 4.11 25.51 1.27
C GLN A 32 4.16 24.09 1.83
N VAL A 33 3.89 23.97 3.12
CA VAL A 33 3.64 22.68 3.77
C VAL A 33 2.22 22.69 4.28
N VAL A 34 1.52 21.59 4.03
CA VAL A 34 0.18 21.31 4.55
C VAL A 34 0.19 19.93 5.18
N THR A 35 -0.88 19.58 5.88
CA THR A 35 -1.04 18.26 6.50
C THR A 35 -2.32 17.58 6.03
N PHE A 36 -2.33 16.26 6.17
CA PHE A 36 -3.54 15.45 6.16
C PHE A 36 -3.60 14.61 7.44
N PHE A 37 -4.80 14.31 7.91
CA PHE A 37 -5.00 13.42 9.04
C PHE A 37 -4.82 11.95 8.61
N SER A 38 -3.87 11.24 9.21
CA SER A 38 -3.64 9.82 8.97
C SER A 38 -4.34 8.99 10.04
N ASP A 39 -5.25 8.12 9.61
CA ASP A 39 -6.03 7.21 10.46
C ASP A 39 -5.21 6.06 11.06
N VAL A 40 -3.98 5.85 10.59
CA VAL A 40 -3.09 4.76 11.04
C VAL A 40 -2.71 4.92 12.50
N ASP A 41 -2.44 6.15 12.94
CA ASP A 41 -2.01 6.48 14.30
C ASP A 41 -2.59 7.80 14.83
N ASP A 42 -3.64 8.31 14.16
CA ASP A 42 -4.37 9.53 14.53
C ASP A 42 -3.50 10.80 14.58
N THR A 43 -2.52 10.88 13.68
CA THR A 43 -1.60 12.03 13.58
C THR A 43 -1.78 12.82 12.28
N GLU A 44 -1.48 14.12 12.35
CA GLU A 44 -1.33 14.97 11.17
C GLU A 44 0.01 14.68 10.49
N GLN A 45 -0.04 14.23 9.24
CA GLN A 45 1.14 13.94 8.43
C GLN A 45 1.42 15.07 7.44
N PRO A 46 2.64 15.66 7.45
CA PRO A 46 2.96 16.78 6.58
C PRO A 46 3.29 16.31 5.16
N TYR A 47 3.03 17.18 4.20
CA TYR A 47 3.55 17.06 2.85
C TYR A 47 3.85 18.44 2.26
N GLY A 48 4.86 18.50 1.40
CA GLY A 48 5.18 19.70 0.64
C GLY A 48 4.19 19.87 -0.50
N LEU A 49 3.72 21.09 -0.75
CA LEU A 49 2.74 21.39 -1.78
C LEU A 49 3.17 22.64 -2.55
N TYR A 50 3.12 22.58 -3.88
CA TYR A 50 3.24 23.74 -4.75
C TYR A 50 1.90 24.01 -5.44
N VAL A 51 1.45 25.26 -5.39
CA VAL A 51 0.27 25.76 -6.10
C VAL A 51 0.69 26.79 -7.16
N PRO A 52 0.30 26.67 -8.44
CA PRO A 52 0.66 27.63 -9.50
C PRO A 52 0.26 29.08 -9.15
N LYS A 53 1.08 30.07 -9.56
CA LYS A 53 0.84 31.51 -9.29
C LYS A 53 -0.54 31.97 -9.75
N ASN A 54 -1.03 31.43 -10.86
CA ASN A 54 -2.33 31.76 -11.45
C ASN A 54 -3.34 30.59 -11.35
N TYR A 55 -3.36 29.87 -10.23
CA TYR A 55 -4.29 28.76 -10.03
C TYR A 55 -5.76 29.19 -10.23
N ASN A 56 -6.46 28.49 -11.12
CA ASN A 56 -7.88 28.69 -11.40
C ASN A 56 -8.67 27.41 -11.12
N PRO A 57 -9.56 27.37 -10.12
CA PRO A 57 -10.30 26.16 -9.76
C PRO A 57 -11.23 25.63 -10.88
N ARG A 58 -11.54 26.47 -11.89
CA ARG A 58 -12.32 26.05 -13.06
C ARG A 58 -11.49 25.30 -14.11
N LYS A 59 -10.16 25.31 -14.01
CA LYS A 59 -9.25 24.58 -14.90
C LYS A 59 -8.77 23.30 -14.22
N LYS A 60 -8.56 22.26 -15.01
CA LYS A 60 -7.88 21.04 -14.55
C LYS A 60 -6.38 21.22 -14.62
N TYR A 61 -5.67 20.86 -13.56
CA TYR A 61 -4.21 20.92 -13.51
C TYR A 61 -3.60 19.52 -13.46
N PRO A 62 -2.48 19.27 -14.14
CA PRO A 62 -1.68 18.08 -13.91
C PRO A 62 -1.15 18.01 -12.48
N LEU A 63 -0.90 16.80 -12.01
CA LEU A 63 -0.35 16.51 -10.68
C LEU A 63 0.99 15.79 -10.80
N VAL A 64 2.01 16.26 -10.11
CA VAL A 64 3.27 15.53 -9.90
C VAL A 64 3.39 15.14 -8.43
N ILE A 65 3.60 13.85 -8.18
CA ILE A 65 3.98 13.33 -6.86
C ILE A 65 5.50 13.12 -6.84
N MET A 66 6.18 13.78 -5.90
CA MET A 66 7.62 13.69 -5.72
C MET A 66 7.96 12.94 -4.43
N LEU A 67 8.67 11.82 -4.56
CA LEU A 67 9.09 10.99 -3.43
C LEU A 67 10.52 11.32 -3.01
N HIS A 68 10.71 11.61 -1.72
CA HIS A 68 12.01 11.97 -1.18
C HIS A 68 12.91 10.74 -0.97
N GLY A 69 14.23 10.96 -0.99
CA GLY A 69 15.24 9.95 -0.67
C GLY A 69 15.44 9.75 0.84
N ALA A 70 16.27 8.77 1.21
CA ALA A 70 16.80 8.68 2.56
C ALA A 70 17.65 9.93 2.88
N GLY A 71 17.65 10.41 4.12
CA GLY A 71 18.29 11.69 4.49
C GLY A 71 17.54 12.95 4.10
N SER A 72 16.39 12.81 3.41
CA SER A 72 15.59 13.93 2.95
C SER A 72 14.21 13.96 3.61
N ASN A 73 13.39 14.92 3.20
CA ASN A 73 12.00 15.06 3.63
C ASN A 73 11.18 15.79 2.56
N HIS A 74 9.86 15.86 2.78
CA HIS A 74 8.88 16.50 1.91
C HIS A 74 9.22 17.94 1.45
N ARG A 75 9.95 18.72 2.25
CA ARG A 75 10.32 20.12 1.89
C ARG A 75 11.48 20.12 0.90
N LEU A 76 12.52 19.34 1.20
CA LEU A 76 13.72 19.30 0.37
C LEU A 76 13.46 18.60 -0.96
N SER A 77 12.67 17.54 -0.98
CA SER A 77 12.25 16.89 -2.22
C SER A 77 11.39 17.80 -3.10
N LEU A 78 10.50 18.61 -2.50
CA LEU A 78 9.75 19.62 -3.24
C LEU A 78 10.69 20.65 -3.88
N ARG A 79 11.75 21.10 -3.21
CA ARG A 79 12.78 21.96 -3.85
C ARG A 79 13.47 21.26 -5.02
N ARG A 80 13.90 20.01 -4.80
CA ARG A 80 14.73 19.25 -5.76
C ARG A 80 13.99 18.98 -7.08
N VAL A 81 12.68 18.70 -7.06
CA VAL A 81 11.92 18.48 -8.31
C VAL A 81 11.79 19.75 -9.16
N PHE A 82 12.00 20.94 -8.58
CA PHE A 82 12.14 22.22 -9.29
C PHE A 82 13.61 22.56 -9.64
N GLY A 83 14.51 21.58 -9.58
CA GLY A 83 15.93 21.76 -9.88
C GLY A 83 16.67 22.65 -8.87
N LYS A 84 16.11 22.86 -7.67
CA LYS A 84 16.74 23.69 -6.63
C LYS A 84 17.52 22.84 -5.65
N SER A 85 18.80 22.68 -5.93
CA SER A 85 19.79 22.07 -5.04
C SER A 85 20.09 22.95 -3.81
N ASN A 86 20.93 22.44 -2.92
CA ASN A 86 21.44 23.19 -1.77
C ASN A 86 22.36 24.32 -2.25
N ALA A 87 22.41 25.41 -1.50
CA ALA A 87 23.42 26.45 -1.70
C ALA A 87 24.83 25.92 -1.37
N GLN A 88 25.87 26.62 -1.83
CA GLN A 88 27.25 26.23 -1.54
C GLN A 88 27.50 26.20 -0.02
N GLY A 89 27.92 25.04 0.50
CA GLY A 89 28.16 24.83 1.93
C GLY A 89 26.91 24.55 2.77
N GLU A 90 25.71 24.59 2.17
CA GLU A 90 24.45 24.32 2.86
C GLU A 90 24.19 22.81 3.00
N THR A 91 23.95 22.37 4.23
CA THR A 91 23.52 21.00 4.53
C THR A 91 22.06 20.76 4.14
N ASP A 92 21.66 19.49 3.97
CA ASP A 92 20.26 19.14 3.68
C ASP A 92 19.29 19.66 4.75
N ILE A 93 19.70 19.68 6.02
CA ILE A 93 18.89 20.23 7.12
C ILE A 93 18.70 21.73 6.96
N GLU A 94 19.75 22.48 6.64
CA GLU A 94 19.68 23.93 6.42
C GLU A 94 18.80 24.26 5.21
N ALA A 95 18.96 23.50 4.13
CA ALA A 95 18.15 23.64 2.91
C ALA A 95 16.65 23.43 3.17
N THR A 96 16.27 22.66 4.19
CA THR A 96 14.84 22.46 4.49
C THR A 96 14.18 23.68 5.15
N ARG A 97 14.95 24.65 5.66
CA ARG A 97 14.41 25.76 6.46
C ARG A 97 13.55 26.75 5.66
N TYR A 98 13.76 26.85 4.34
CA TYR A 98 13.05 27.79 3.48
C TYR A 98 12.78 27.20 2.09
N PHE A 99 11.89 27.86 1.35
CA PHE A 99 11.70 27.63 -0.08
C PHE A 99 12.29 28.81 -0.85
N PRO A 100 13.23 28.60 -1.78
CA PRO A 100 13.71 29.70 -2.62
C PRO A 100 12.64 30.16 -3.62
N GLU A 101 12.90 31.25 -4.36
CA GLU A 101 12.07 31.63 -5.51
C GLU A 101 12.23 30.61 -6.64
N TRP A 102 11.09 30.14 -7.19
CA TRP A 102 11.05 29.14 -8.26
C TRP A 102 10.34 29.69 -9.50
N ALA A 103 10.67 29.14 -10.67
CA ALA A 103 9.90 29.37 -11.87
C ALA A 103 8.46 28.87 -11.67
N ASP A 104 7.49 29.61 -12.22
CA ASP A 104 6.09 29.17 -12.15
C ASP A 104 5.84 28.04 -13.14
N VAL A 105 5.24 26.95 -12.65
CA VAL A 105 4.82 25.81 -13.46
C VAL A 105 3.31 25.63 -13.35
N ASN A 106 2.67 25.22 -14.45
CA ASN A 106 1.24 24.93 -14.46
C ASN A 106 0.93 23.52 -13.93
N TYR A 107 1.51 23.16 -12.78
CA TYR A 107 1.34 21.87 -12.11
C TYR A 107 1.00 22.08 -10.65
N ILE A 108 0.12 21.23 -10.12
CA ILE A 108 0.10 20.97 -8.68
C ILE A 108 1.20 19.96 -8.40
N VAL A 109 2.07 20.24 -7.45
CA VAL A 109 3.16 19.32 -7.07
C VAL A 109 3.02 19.02 -5.59
N ALA A 110 3.00 17.73 -5.24
CA ALA A 110 2.95 17.29 -3.85
C ALA A 110 4.11 16.35 -3.55
N SER A 111 4.68 16.50 -2.36
CA SER A 111 5.76 15.65 -1.88
C SER A 111 5.42 15.11 -0.49
N PRO A 112 4.96 13.85 -0.37
CA PRO A 112 4.62 13.24 0.90
C PRO A 112 5.82 13.16 1.85
N PHE A 113 5.62 13.32 3.17
CA PHE A 113 6.64 12.94 4.15
C PHE A 113 6.72 11.43 4.36
N ALA A 114 5.61 10.70 4.14
CA ALA A 114 5.55 9.24 4.16
C ALA A 114 6.31 8.61 5.35
N ARG A 115 6.08 9.13 6.56
CA ARG A 115 6.73 8.69 7.81
C ARG A 115 8.27 8.75 7.79
N GLY A 116 8.85 9.68 7.04
CA GLY A 116 10.29 9.88 6.91
C GLY A 116 10.93 8.77 6.09
N THR A 117 11.97 8.12 6.62
CA THR A 117 12.69 7.06 5.90
C THR A 117 12.14 5.67 6.22
N ALA A 118 10.81 5.55 6.34
CA ALA A 118 10.11 4.28 6.53
C ALA A 118 10.05 3.42 5.25
N GLY A 119 10.63 3.90 4.15
CA GLY A 119 10.51 3.32 2.82
C GLY A 119 9.22 3.76 2.14
N TYR A 120 8.68 2.90 1.27
CA TYR A 120 7.44 3.17 0.52
C TYR A 120 6.59 1.90 0.38
N GLN A 121 6.63 1.02 1.38
CA GLN A 121 5.79 -0.18 1.50
C GLN A 121 4.99 -0.12 2.81
N GLY A 122 3.72 -0.52 2.79
CA GLY A 122 2.87 -0.54 3.99
C GLY A 122 2.29 0.84 4.34
N ILE A 123 2.50 1.31 5.58
CA ILE A 123 2.04 2.64 6.05
C ILE A 123 2.54 3.80 5.18
N PRO A 124 3.86 3.96 4.90
CA PRO A 124 4.33 5.07 4.07
C PRO A 124 3.78 5.04 2.64
N GLU A 125 3.46 3.86 2.12
CA GLU A 125 2.79 3.71 0.83
C GLU A 125 1.35 4.25 0.87
N LYS A 126 0.61 3.94 1.94
CA LYS A 126 -0.73 4.47 2.19
C LYS A 126 -0.69 6.01 2.26
N ASP A 127 0.27 6.57 3.00
CA ASP A 127 0.42 8.04 3.11
C ASP A 127 0.62 8.70 1.75
N VAL A 128 1.33 8.08 0.80
CA VAL A 128 1.47 8.63 -0.56
C VAL A 128 0.10 8.68 -1.27
N TYR A 129 -0.70 7.62 -1.17
CA TYR A 129 -2.04 7.60 -1.76
C TYR A 129 -3.02 8.54 -1.04
N ASP A 130 -2.89 8.71 0.27
CA ASP A 130 -3.68 9.66 1.04
C ASP A 130 -3.35 11.11 0.64
N VAL A 131 -2.07 11.44 0.38
CA VAL A 131 -1.69 12.73 -0.21
C VAL A 131 -2.29 12.91 -1.60
N VAL A 132 -2.27 11.89 -2.46
CA VAL A 132 -2.95 11.96 -3.78
C VAL A 132 -4.45 12.25 -3.61
N ALA A 133 -5.11 11.58 -2.68
CA ALA A 133 -6.54 11.78 -2.41
C ALA A 133 -6.83 13.17 -1.83
N ASP A 134 -6.04 13.63 -0.87
CA ASP A 134 -6.17 14.95 -0.25
C ASP A 134 -5.94 16.08 -1.27
N VAL A 135 -4.95 15.95 -2.15
CA VAL A 135 -4.70 16.89 -3.25
C VAL A 135 -5.88 16.91 -4.23
N LYS A 136 -6.42 15.76 -4.63
CA LYS A 136 -7.61 15.67 -5.51
C LYS A 136 -8.86 16.27 -4.86
N LYS A 137 -8.96 16.22 -3.54
CA LYS A 137 -10.05 16.87 -2.78
C LYS A 137 -9.90 18.39 -2.77
N ARG A 138 -8.67 18.91 -2.70
CA ARG A 138 -8.38 20.34 -2.63
C ARG A 138 -8.37 21.04 -3.98
N PHE A 139 -8.00 20.33 -5.05
CA PHE A 139 -7.75 20.92 -6.36
C PHE A 139 -8.46 20.16 -7.48
N ASN A 140 -8.90 20.89 -8.51
CA ASN A 140 -9.39 20.30 -9.75
C ASN A 140 -8.22 19.69 -10.56
N ILE A 141 -7.94 18.41 -10.33
CA ILE A 141 -6.82 17.68 -10.97
C ILE A 141 -7.27 17.03 -12.29
N ASP A 142 -6.43 17.10 -13.32
CA ASP A 142 -6.52 16.22 -14.49
C ASP A 142 -5.93 14.87 -14.12
N GLU A 143 -6.80 13.91 -13.78
CA GLU A 143 -6.37 12.58 -13.35
C GLU A 143 -5.61 11.80 -14.44
N ASP A 144 -5.78 12.14 -15.72
CA ASP A 144 -5.03 11.52 -16.80
C ASP A 144 -3.65 12.14 -17.00
N ARG A 145 -3.31 13.13 -16.18
CA ARG A 145 -2.00 13.80 -16.11
C ARG A 145 -1.49 13.80 -14.67
N THR A 146 -1.57 12.64 -14.04
CA THR A 146 -0.95 12.38 -12.72
C THR A 146 0.37 11.64 -12.94
N TYR A 147 1.46 12.17 -12.41
CA TYR A 147 2.81 11.69 -12.66
C TYR A 147 3.53 11.37 -11.35
N LEU A 148 4.50 10.46 -11.39
CA LEU A 148 5.28 10.04 -10.22
C LEU A 148 6.78 10.13 -10.50
N THR A 149 7.52 10.71 -9.57
CA THR A 149 8.99 10.77 -9.63
C THR A 149 9.58 10.77 -8.22
N GLY A 150 10.87 10.53 -8.12
CA GLY A 150 11.56 10.44 -6.85
C GLY A 150 13.02 10.04 -7.02
N LEU A 151 13.80 10.25 -5.95
CA LEU A 151 15.25 10.00 -5.95
C LEU A 151 15.66 8.98 -4.90
N SER A 152 16.65 8.13 -5.19
CA SER A 152 17.22 7.15 -4.24
C SER A 152 16.14 6.23 -3.66
N MET A 153 15.89 6.23 -2.34
CA MET A 153 14.73 5.59 -1.69
C MET A 153 13.40 5.94 -2.38
N GLY A 154 13.21 7.22 -2.74
CA GLY A 154 12.03 7.70 -3.48
C GLY A 154 12.03 7.30 -4.96
N GLY A 155 13.20 7.08 -5.56
CA GLY A 155 13.29 6.48 -6.90
C GLY A 155 12.84 5.01 -6.86
N GLY A 156 13.24 4.29 -5.81
CA GLY A 156 12.72 2.96 -5.51
C GLY A 156 11.21 2.94 -5.26
N GLY A 157 10.71 3.89 -4.45
CA GLY A 157 9.29 4.11 -4.23
C GLY A 157 8.53 4.45 -5.51
N THR A 158 9.15 5.16 -6.45
CA THR A 158 8.56 5.48 -7.76
C THR A 158 8.28 4.21 -8.56
N LEU A 159 9.20 3.24 -8.54
CA LEU A 159 8.97 1.92 -9.13
C LEU A 159 7.88 1.16 -8.36
N TRP A 160 7.98 1.03 -7.04
CA TRP A 160 7.01 0.25 -6.25
C TRP A 160 5.58 0.77 -6.39
N ILE A 161 5.36 2.07 -6.14
CA ILE A 161 4.05 2.72 -6.18
C ILE A 161 3.55 2.84 -7.62
N GLY A 162 4.45 3.15 -8.56
CA GLY A 162 4.17 3.21 -9.99
C GLY A 162 3.61 1.89 -10.53
N LEU A 163 4.23 0.77 -10.13
CA LEU A 163 3.91 -0.57 -10.63
C LEU A 163 2.79 -1.26 -9.82
N SER A 164 2.59 -0.92 -8.55
CA SER A 164 1.51 -1.49 -7.72
C SER A 164 0.12 -1.03 -8.16
N ARG A 165 0.01 0.20 -8.68
CA ARG A 165 -1.21 0.77 -9.25
C ARG A 165 -0.91 1.38 -10.61
N PRO A 166 -0.70 0.56 -11.65
CA PRO A 166 -0.23 1.05 -12.94
C PRO A 166 -1.28 1.89 -13.68
N ASP A 167 -2.52 1.85 -13.21
CA ASP A 167 -3.68 2.45 -13.85
C ASP A 167 -3.96 3.88 -13.38
N ILE A 168 -3.15 4.48 -12.51
CA ILE A 168 -3.32 5.87 -12.04
C ILE A 168 -2.30 6.87 -12.62
N TRP A 169 -1.20 6.36 -13.17
CA TRP A 169 -0.08 7.17 -13.61
C TRP A 169 -0.11 7.38 -15.13
N ALA A 170 0.20 8.60 -15.56
CA ALA A 170 0.40 8.94 -16.96
C ALA A 170 1.84 8.68 -17.43
N ALA A 171 2.81 8.77 -16.50
CA ALA A 171 4.23 8.45 -16.69
C ALA A 171 4.92 8.40 -15.33
N ILE A 172 6.04 7.68 -15.23
CA ILE A 172 6.90 7.69 -14.03
C ILE A 172 8.36 7.97 -14.38
N ALA A 173 9.09 8.61 -13.47
CA ALA A 173 10.50 8.96 -13.65
C ALA A 173 11.35 8.66 -12.40
N PRO A 174 11.86 7.43 -12.25
CA PRO A 174 12.75 7.06 -11.15
C PRO A 174 14.16 7.63 -11.33
N VAL A 175 14.70 8.29 -10.29
CA VAL A 175 16.09 8.77 -10.24
C VAL A 175 16.90 7.93 -9.25
N CYS A 176 18.03 7.37 -9.69
CA CYS A 176 18.91 6.47 -8.94
C CYS A 176 18.16 5.48 -8.02
N PRO A 177 17.21 4.68 -8.55
CA PRO A 177 16.23 3.97 -7.75
C PRO A 177 16.80 2.88 -6.85
N ALA A 178 16.43 2.89 -5.57
CA ALA A 178 16.66 1.83 -4.59
C ALA A 178 15.34 1.11 -4.24
N PRO A 179 14.78 0.28 -5.13
CA PRO A 179 13.45 -0.31 -4.95
C PRO A 179 13.42 -1.29 -3.77
N PRO A 180 12.29 -1.36 -3.03
CA PRO A 180 12.11 -2.39 -2.03
C PRO A 180 12.02 -3.79 -2.67
N ARG A 181 12.17 -4.83 -1.84
CA ARG A 181 12.07 -6.24 -2.29
C ARG A 181 10.71 -6.52 -2.94
N GLY A 182 10.71 -7.35 -3.98
CA GLY A 182 9.51 -7.74 -4.72
C GLY A 182 9.03 -6.72 -5.75
N THR A 183 9.72 -5.59 -5.93
CA THR A 183 9.35 -4.60 -6.95
C THR A 183 9.53 -5.15 -8.37
N ASP A 184 10.54 -5.99 -8.59
CA ASP A 184 10.87 -6.62 -9.86
C ASP A 184 9.77 -7.55 -10.40
N ASP A 185 9.06 -8.24 -9.50
CA ASP A 185 7.87 -9.02 -9.83
C ASP A 185 6.81 -8.18 -10.57
N LEU A 186 6.74 -6.87 -10.31
CA LEU A 186 5.70 -5.98 -10.83
C LEU A 186 6.07 -5.32 -12.17
N ALA A 187 7.24 -5.60 -12.75
CA ALA A 187 7.76 -4.84 -13.89
C ALA A 187 6.82 -4.83 -15.12
N ALA A 188 6.07 -5.91 -15.36
CA ALA A 188 5.12 -6.00 -16.48
C ALA A 188 3.98 -4.98 -16.39
N ASN A 189 3.70 -4.46 -15.20
CA ASN A 189 2.65 -3.48 -14.95
C ASN A 189 2.94 -2.11 -15.61
N ALA A 190 4.20 -1.82 -15.98
CA ALA A 190 4.57 -0.58 -16.68
C ALA A 190 4.26 -0.57 -18.18
N THR A 191 3.72 -1.64 -18.77
CA THR A 191 3.56 -1.76 -20.23
C THR A 191 2.61 -0.75 -20.87
N ASN A 192 1.85 0.01 -20.07
CA ASN A 192 0.86 0.99 -20.54
C ASN A 192 1.20 2.46 -20.21
N PHE A 193 2.39 2.75 -19.68
CA PHE A 193 2.87 4.12 -19.49
C PHE A 193 4.39 4.22 -19.70
N PRO A 194 4.93 5.39 -20.05
CA PRO A 194 6.36 5.57 -20.23
C PRO A 194 7.12 5.67 -18.89
N VAL A 195 8.34 5.15 -18.91
CA VAL A 195 9.30 5.19 -17.80
C VAL A 195 10.57 5.90 -18.25
N HIS A 196 11.05 6.90 -17.50
CA HIS A 196 12.36 7.51 -17.73
C HIS A 196 13.25 7.35 -16.51
N LEU A 197 14.30 6.53 -16.64
CA LEU A 197 15.26 6.31 -15.56
C LEU A 197 16.44 7.27 -15.67
N PHE A 198 16.95 7.69 -14.51
CA PHE A 198 18.16 8.51 -14.40
C PHE A 198 19.15 7.87 -13.43
N GLN A 199 20.46 8.00 -13.70
CA GLN A 199 21.51 7.43 -12.86
C GLN A 199 22.85 8.13 -13.09
N GLY A 200 23.68 8.23 -12.05
CA GLY A 200 25.11 8.56 -12.20
C GLY A 200 25.95 7.29 -12.36
N ASP A 201 26.88 7.25 -13.30
CA ASP A 201 27.72 6.06 -13.55
C ASP A 201 28.76 5.79 -12.45
N ALA A 202 29.04 6.80 -11.61
CA ALA A 202 29.98 6.73 -10.50
C ALA A 202 29.26 6.66 -9.14
N ASP A 203 27.97 6.33 -9.11
CA ASP A 203 27.18 6.24 -7.88
C ASP A 203 27.72 5.13 -6.94
N PRO A 204 28.24 5.52 -5.75
CA PRO A 204 28.77 4.55 -4.81
C PRO A 204 27.69 3.89 -3.96
N ALA A 205 26.51 4.50 -3.82
CA ALA A 205 25.46 4.11 -2.89
C ALA A 205 24.40 3.22 -3.55
N VAL A 206 23.90 3.62 -4.72
CA VAL A 206 22.99 2.81 -5.55
C VAL A 206 23.71 2.52 -6.85
N LYS A 207 24.27 1.31 -6.94
CA LYS A 207 25.13 0.93 -8.07
C LYS A 207 24.37 1.02 -9.41
N PRO A 208 24.96 1.64 -10.45
CA PRO A 208 24.28 1.87 -11.73
C PRO A 208 23.85 0.57 -12.43
N GLU A 209 24.52 -0.55 -12.13
CA GLU A 209 24.15 -1.89 -12.61
C GLU A 209 22.70 -2.24 -12.30
N GLY A 210 22.19 -1.85 -11.12
CA GLY A 210 20.80 -2.09 -10.74
C GLY A 210 19.82 -1.34 -11.67
N THR A 211 20.11 -0.09 -11.98
CA THR A 211 19.32 0.71 -12.93
C THR A 211 19.41 0.16 -14.35
N ARG A 212 20.60 -0.25 -14.80
CA ARG A 212 20.80 -0.91 -16.11
C ARG A 212 20.00 -2.21 -16.21
N GLN A 213 19.92 -3.01 -15.15
CA GLN A 213 19.08 -4.22 -15.09
C GLN A 213 17.59 -3.88 -15.21
N TRP A 214 17.12 -2.81 -14.57
CA TRP A 214 15.74 -2.32 -14.73
C TRP A 214 15.44 -1.88 -16.16
N VAL A 215 16.34 -1.11 -16.78
CA VAL A 215 16.21 -0.70 -18.17
C VAL A 215 16.11 -1.93 -19.08
N LYS A 216 17.00 -2.91 -18.91
CA LYS A 216 16.97 -4.15 -19.68
C LYS A 216 15.64 -4.90 -19.49
N ARG A 217 15.19 -5.07 -18.23
CA ARG A 217 13.92 -5.76 -17.92
C ARG A 217 12.74 -5.07 -18.60
N PHE A 218 12.69 -3.75 -18.57
CA PHE A 218 11.63 -2.99 -19.24
C PHE A 218 11.70 -3.09 -20.77
N GLN A 219 12.90 -3.09 -21.36
CA GLN A 219 13.09 -3.34 -22.79
C GLN A 219 12.61 -4.74 -23.19
N ASP A 220 12.99 -5.77 -22.43
CA ASP A 220 12.59 -7.17 -22.68
C ASP A 220 11.05 -7.33 -22.62
N LEU A 221 10.38 -6.55 -21.76
CA LEU A 221 8.92 -6.55 -21.60
C LEU A 221 8.20 -5.69 -22.66
N GLY A 222 8.91 -4.87 -23.43
CA GLY A 222 8.33 -3.92 -24.39
C GLY A 222 7.73 -2.67 -23.75
N VAL A 223 8.17 -2.30 -22.55
CA VAL A 223 7.80 -1.02 -21.92
C VAL A 223 8.44 0.13 -22.69
N ASN A 224 7.74 1.27 -22.82
CA ASN A 224 8.33 2.50 -23.33
C ASN A 224 9.29 3.09 -22.29
N VAL A 225 10.52 2.57 -22.28
CA VAL A 225 11.56 2.96 -21.33
C VAL A 225 12.64 3.79 -22.01
N THR A 226 13.03 4.86 -21.35
CA THR A 226 14.18 5.69 -21.71
C THR A 226 15.12 5.79 -20.50
N TYR A 227 16.42 5.96 -20.76
CA TYR A 227 17.45 5.96 -19.72
C TYR A 227 18.48 7.05 -19.97
N LYS A 228 18.77 7.83 -18.93
CA LYS A 228 19.85 8.81 -18.93
C LYS A 228 20.86 8.46 -17.85
N GLU A 229 22.03 8.05 -18.28
CA GLU A 229 23.19 7.83 -17.42
C GLU A 229 24.15 9.03 -17.53
N TYR A 230 24.60 9.57 -16.40
CA TYR A 230 25.43 10.76 -16.33
C TYR A 230 26.90 10.39 -16.00
N PRO A 231 27.84 10.66 -16.91
CA PRO A 231 29.26 10.36 -16.70
C PRO A 231 29.89 11.13 -15.55
N GLY A 232 30.63 10.45 -14.68
CA GLY A 232 31.32 11.00 -13.52
C GLY A 232 30.41 11.43 -12.36
N VAL A 233 29.09 11.34 -12.53
CA VAL A 233 28.12 11.75 -11.51
C VAL A 233 27.98 10.63 -10.47
N LYS A 234 27.98 11.01 -9.19
CA LYS A 234 27.84 10.08 -8.07
C LYS A 234 26.34 9.88 -7.76
N HIS A 235 26.00 9.80 -6.47
CA HIS A 235 24.63 9.48 -6.04
C HIS A 235 23.61 10.58 -6.39
N ASP A 236 24.06 11.82 -6.44
CA ASP A 236 23.28 13.05 -6.59
C ASP A 236 22.81 13.34 -8.03
N SER A 237 22.59 12.29 -8.83
CA SER A 237 22.08 12.38 -10.21
C SER A 237 20.75 13.11 -10.38
N TRP A 238 20.03 13.38 -9.28
CA TRP A 238 18.83 14.22 -9.26
C TRP A 238 19.12 15.69 -9.56
N VAL A 239 20.35 16.17 -9.34
CA VAL A 239 20.73 17.55 -9.68
C VAL A 239 20.55 17.78 -11.19
N GLN A 240 21.07 16.86 -12.01
CA GLN A 240 20.94 16.91 -13.46
C GLN A 240 19.55 16.48 -13.93
N ALA A 241 18.94 15.46 -13.29
CA ALA A 241 17.63 14.96 -13.71
C ALA A 241 16.49 16.00 -13.58
N TYR A 242 16.59 16.92 -12.61
CA TYR A 242 15.61 17.99 -12.39
C TYR A 242 16.12 19.37 -12.81
N GLU A 243 17.32 19.46 -13.39
CA GLU A 243 17.89 20.73 -13.82
C GLU A 243 16.96 21.45 -14.80
N ASN A 244 16.85 22.78 -14.66
CA ASN A 244 16.00 23.64 -15.50
C ASN A 244 14.57 23.14 -15.61
N GLU A 245 14.04 22.53 -14.53
CA GLU A 245 12.66 22.08 -14.46
C GLU A 245 12.31 21.05 -15.58
N PHE A 246 13.32 20.36 -16.12
CA PHE A 246 13.23 19.43 -17.26
C PHE A 246 12.06 18.44 -17.12
N ILE A 247 11.89 17.92 -15.91
CA ILE A 247 10.93 16.86 -15.62
C ILE A 247 9.48 17.25 -15.97
N PHE A 248 9.09 18.52 -15.79
CA PHE A 248 7.75 18.98 -16.12
C PHE A 248 7.51 18.99 -17.64
N GLY A 249 8.52 19.40 -18.40
CA GLY A 249 8.50 19.36 -19.87
C GLY A 249 8.41 17.94 -20.42
N TRP A 250 9.13 16.99 -19.80
CA TRP A 250 9.02 15.57 -20.13
C TRP A 250 7.61 15.03 -19.84
N PHE A 251 7.08 15.26 -18.63
CA PHE A 251 5.74 14.81 -18.26
C PHE A 251 4.62 15.38 -19.14
N ASN A 252 4.75 16.64 -19.59
CA ASN A 252 3.74 17.30 -20.41
C ASN A 252 3.44 16.57 -21.75
N GLN A 253 4.33 15.67 -22.18
CA GLN A 253 4.17 14.88 -23.40
C GLN A 253 3.17 13.73 -23.24
N PHE A 254 2.81 13.36 -22.01
CA PHE A 254 2.08 12.12 -21.74
C PHE A 254 0.74 12.37 -21.07
N LYS A 255 -0.24 11.58 -21.51
CA LYS A 255 -1.56 11.46 -20.91
C LYS A 255 -1.89 9.98 -20.78
N ARG A 256 -2.40 9.58 -19.61
CA ARG A 256 -2.79 8.19 -19.32
C ARG A 256 -3.83 7.70 -20.33
N ASN A 257 -3.58 6.54 -20.94
CA ASN A 257 -4.59 5.82 -21.69
C ASN A 257 -5.47 5.01 -20.73
N ARG A 258 -6.73 5.39 -20.52
CA ARG A 258 -7.65 4.67 -19.63
C ARG A 258 -8.06 3.29 -20.15
N PHE A 259 -7.99 3.09 -21.46
CA PHE A 259 -8.47 1.89 -22.16
C PHE A 259 -7.39 1.37 -23.11
N PRO A 260 -6.24 0.89 -22.58
CA PRO A 260 -5.21 0.27 -23.41
C PRO A 260 -5.74 -1.00 -24.06
N GLU A 261 -5.31 -1.30 -25.28
CA GLU A 261 -5.72 -2.53 -26.00
C GLU A 261 -5.29 -3.81 -25.26
N ARG A 262 -4.15 -3.75 -24.55
CA ARG A 262 -3.55 -4.86 -23.81
C ARG A 262 -3.26 -4.45 -22.37
N VAL A 263 -3.59 -5.32 -21.43
CA VAL A 263 -3.24 -5.17 -20.01
C VAL A 263 -2.43 -6.37 -19.58
N ARG A 264 -1.17 -6.14 -19.24
CA ARG A 264 -0.37 -7.08 -18.45
C ARG A 264 -0.42 -6.64 -17.01
N PHE A 265 -0.88 -7.53 -16.14
CA PHE A 265 -1.04 -7.23 -14.74
C PHE A 265 -0.55 -8.38 -13.87
N THR A 266 0.35 -8.04 -12.96
CA THR A 266 1.06 -8.94 -12.07
C THR A 266 0.93 -8.45 -10.63
N THR A 267 0.54 -9.32 -9.72
CA THR A 267 0.43 -9.00 -8.28
C THR A 267 0.44 -10.25 -7.41
N ARG A 268 0.86 -10.10 -6.16
CA ARG A 268 0.66 -11.10 -5.07
C ARG A 268 -0.42 -10.67 -4.08
N GLN A 269 -0.93 -9.45 -4.22
CA GLN A 269 -1.76 -8.79 -3.22
C GLN A 269 -3.15 -8.46 -3.78
N TYR A 270 -4.17 -8.66 -2.96
CA TYR A 270 -5.53 -8.19 -3.18
C TYR A 270 -5.70 -6.69 -2.93
N LYS A 271 -4.81 -6.03 -2.18
CA LYS A 271 -4.88 -4.60 -1.84
C LYS A 271 -5.10 -3.71 -3.06
N TYR A 272 -4.43 -4.02 -4.17
CA TYR A 272 -4.65 -3.39 -5.48
C TYR A 272 -4.89 -4.48 -6.53
N PRO A 273 -6.13 -4.98 -6.65
CA PRO A 273 -6.41 -6.17 -7.45
C PRO A 273 -6.77 -5.80 -8.89
N SER A 274 -6.47 -4.59 -9.35
CA SER A 274 -6.97 -4.08 -10.62
C SER A 274 -5.93 -3.22 -11.34
N ALA A 275 -5.93 -3.35 -12.65
CA ALA A 275 -5.21 -2.49 -13.58
C ALA A 275 -6.09 -2.24 -14.80
N TYR A 276 -6.43 -0.97 -15.07
CA TYR A 276 -7.25 -0.56 -16.20
C TYR A 276 -8.61 -1.30 -16.23
N TRP A 277 -8.85 -2.10 -17.27
CA TRP A 277 -10.08 -2.89 -17.43
C TRP A 277 -9.96 -4.33 -16.92
N VAL A 278 -8.85 -4.72 -16.28
CA VAL A 278 -8.67 -6.05 -15.68
C VAL A 278 -8.69 -5.96 -14.16
N ARG A 279 -9.46 -6.85 -13.53
CA ARG A 279 -9.45 -7.10 -12.09
C ARG A 279 -9.21 -8.58 -11.82
N ILE A 280 -8.30 -8.91 -10.92
CA ILE A 280 -8.15 -10.28 -10.39
C ILE A 280 -9.06 -10.41 -9.17
N ASP A 281 -9.94 -11.41 -9.17
CA ASP A 281 -10.90 -11.62 -8.09
C ASP A 281 -10.45 -12.72 -7.11
N GLN A 282 -9.62 -13.67 -7.57
CA GLN A 282 -9.09 -14.76 -6.76
C GLN A 282 -7.64 -15.08 -7.12
N LEU A 283 -6.69 -14.82 -6.22
CA LEU A 283 -5.26 -15.10 -6.31
C LEU A 283 -4.90 -16.39 -5.58
N THR A 284 -4.08 -17.27 -6.16
CA THR A 284 -3.52 -18.39 -5.40
C THR A 284 -2.57 -17.87 -4.31
N PRO A 285 -2.82 -18.13 -3.01
CA PRO A 285 -2.07 -17.52 -1.91
C PRO A 285 -0.57 -17.75 -2.02
N GLY A 286 0.21 -16.68 -1.80
CA GLY A 286 1.67 -16.71 -1.82
C GLY A 286 2.33 -16.79 -3.20
N MET A 287 1.56 -17.05 -4.26
CA MET A 287 2.07 -17.17 -5.62
C MET A 287 1.92 -15.86 -6.41
N LEU A 288 2.83 -15.61 -7.34
CA LEU A 288 2.76 -14.45 -8.21
C LEU A 288 1.70 -14.70 -9.29
N ALA A 289 0.60 -13.95 -9.25
CA ALA A 289 -0.41 -14.02 -10.29
C ALA A 289 -0.02 -13.15 -11.47
N ASN A 290 -0.36 -13.61 -12.68
CA ASN A 290 -0.18 -12.85 -13.91
C ASN A 290 -1.45 -12.98 -14.76
N VAL A 291 -1.86 -11.87 -15.37
CA VAL A 291 -2.86 -11.80 -16.43
C VAL A 291 -2.26 -11.03 -17.59
N ASP A 292 -2.31 -11.59 -18.79
CA ASP A 292 -2.04 -10.88 -20.03
C ASP A 292 -3.31 -10.94 -20.90
N ALA A 293 -4.07 -9.84 -20.89
CA ALA A 293 -5.35 -9.74 -21.58
C ALA A 293 -5.25 -8.71 -22.71
N LYS A 294 -5.72 -9.06 -23.91
CA LYS A 294 -5.66 -8.20 -25.10
C LYS A 294 -6.97 -8.23 -25.87
N PHE A 295 -7.49 -7.08 -26.27
CA PHE A 295 -8.48 -7.03 -27.35
C PHE A 295 -7.82 -7.38 -28.70
N SER A 296 -8.09 -8.56 -29.23
CA SER A 296 -7.62 -8.99 -30.57
C SER A 296 -8.54 -8.55 -31.70
N GLY A 297 -9.74 -8.06 -31.36
CA GLY A 297 -10.70 -7.47 -32.28
C GLY A 297 -11.86 -6.82 -31.54
N ALA A 298 -12.85 -6.30 -32.28
CA ALA A 298 -14.08 -5.78 -31.67
C ALA A 298 -14.80 -6.92 -30.94
N ASN A 299 -15.01 -6.77 -29.63
CA ASN A 299 -15.57 -7.80 -28.75
C ASN A 299 -14.80 -9.14 -28.68
N HIS A 300 -13.55 -9.20 -29.17
CA HIS A 300 -12.70 -10.40 -29.08
C HIS A 300 -11.53 -10.14 -28.14
N ILE A 301 -11.33 -11.00 -27.15
CA ILE A 301 -10.30 -10.85 -26.11
C ILE A 301 -9.50 -12.15 -25.95
N ASP A 302 -8.18 -12.06 -26.08
CA ASP A 302 -7.27 -13.17 -25.77
C ASP A 302 -6.67 -12.96 -24.38
N ILE A 303 -6.62 -14.01 -23.57
CA ILE A 303 -6.15 -13.97 -22.19
C ILE A 303 -5.23 -15.16 -21.91
N THR A 304 -4.08 -14.89 -21.28
CA THR A 304 -3.30 -15.93 -20.60
C THR A 304 -3.17 -15.61 -19.11
N THR A 305 -3.18 -16.65 -18.28
CA THR A 305 -3.17 -16.51 -16.82
C THR A 305 -2.20 -17.46 -16.13
N THR A 306 -1.72 -17.07 -14.95
CA THR A 306 -1.01 -17.95 -14.02
C THR A 306 -1.41 -17.64 -12.58
N ASN A 307 -1.57 -18.66 -11.74
CA ASN A 307 -1.74 -18.54 -10.28
C ASN A 307 -2.95 -17.71 -9.82
N LEU A 308 -4.07 -17.81 -10.54
CA LEU A 308 -5.34 -17.19 -10.17
C LEU A 308 -6.53 -18.08 -10.56
N GLY A 309 -7.65 -17.92 -9.85
CA GLY A 309 -8.87 -18.71 -10.02
C GLY A 309 -10.07 -17.95 -10.57
N ALA A 310 -10.04 -16.61 -10.52
CA ALA A 310 -11.13 -15.77 -11.03
C ALA A 310 -10.62 -14.37 -11.39
N LEU A 311 -11.20 -13.79 -12.44
CA LEU A 311 -10.92 -12.42 -12.88
C LEU A 311 -12.16 -11.78 -13.51
N THR A 312 -12.23 -10.45 -13.47
CA THR A 312 -13.31 -9.64 -14.05
C THR A 312 -12.74 -8.63 -15.03
N LEU A 313 -13.35 -8.58 -16.22
CA LEU A 313 -13.09 -7.59 -17.25
C LEU A 313 -14.13 -6.47 -17.15
N LYS A 314 -13.67 -5.24 -16.91
CA LYS A 314 -14.51 -4.02 -16.88
C LYS A 314 -14.52 -3.38 -18.27
N LEU A 315 -15.49 -3.75 -19.09
CA LEU A 315 -15.49 -3.48 -20.53
C LEU A 315 -16.09 -2.11 -20.90
N THR A 316 -16.93 -1.55 -20.03
CA THR A 316 -17.61 -0.26 -20.25
C THR A 316 -16.60 0.85 -20.57
N GLY A 317 -16.83 1.56 -21.67
CA GLY A 317 -15.99 2.67 -22.14
C GLY A 317 -14.82 2.25 -23.02
N HIS A 318 -14.49 0.95 -23.09
CA HIS A 318 -13.44 0.48 -23.98
C HIS A 318 -13.87 0.63 -25.46
N PRO A 319 -13.06 1.26 -26.35
CA PRO A 319 -13.47 1.52 -27.74
C PRO A 319 -13.84 0.25 -28.53
N SER A 320 -13.13 -0.85 -28.27
CA SER A 320 -13.34 -2.15 -28.92
C SER A 320 -14.50 -2.96 -28.33
N PHE A 321 -15.18 -2.48 -27.29
CA PHE A 321 -16.34 -3.15 -26.71
C PHE A 321 -17.65 -2.54 -27.21
N LYS A 322 -18.58 -3.40 -27.64
CA LYS A 322 -19.93 -3.07 -28.11
C LYS A 322 -20.95 -3.88 -27.31
N ALA A 323 -21.64 -3.23 -26.37
CA ALA A 323 -22.56 -3.86 -25.41
C ALA A 323 -23.73 -4.65 -26.02
N LYS A 324 -24.09 -4.41 -27.29
CA LYS A 324 -25.17 -5.13 -27.99
C LYS A 324 -24.72 -6.40 -28.71
N ARG A 325 -23.44 -6.77 -28.60
CA ARG A 325 -22.88 -7.97 -29.22
C ARG A 325 -22.27 -8.85 -28.12
N PRO A 326 -22.23 -10.18 -28.31
CA PRO A 326 -21.48 -11.05 -27.41
C PRO A 326 -20.01 -10.66 -27.36
N VAL A 327 -19.36 -10.97 -26.25
CA VAL A 327 -17.91 -10.90 -26.08
C VAL A 327 -17.37 -12.30 -26.18
N ASP A 328 -16.44 -12.50 -27.12
CA ASP A 328 -15.75 -13.75 -27.33
C ASP A 328 -14.37 -13.67 -26.67
N VAL A 329 -14.11 -14.59 -25.74
CA VAL A 329 -12.88 -14.66 -24.97
C VAL A 329 -12.19 -15.99 -25.25
N VAL A 330 -10.89 -15.95 -25.52
CA VAL A 330 -10.01 -17.13 -25.50
C VAL A 330 -9.08 -17.01 -24.31
N ILE A 331 -9.36 -17.76 -23.24
CA ILE A 331 -8.58 -17.74 -21.99
C ILE A 331 -7.86 -19.07 -21.79
N ASP A 332 -6.53 -19.04 -21.76
CA ASP A 332 -5.68 -20.25 -21.66
C ASP A 332 -6.08 -21.35 -22.68
N GLY A 333 -6.45 -20.94 -23.89
CA GLY A 333 -6.91 -21.82 -24.97
C GLY A 333 -8.39 -22.22 -24.90
N LYS A 334 -9.13 -21.85 -23.86
CA LYS A 334 -10.57 -22.10 -23.72
C LYS A 334 -11.38 -20.96 -24.33
N ALA A 335 -12.21 -21.26 -25.32
CA ALA A 335 -13.16 -20.32 -25.91
C ALA A 335 -14.44 -20.19 -25.06
N ILE A 336 -14.86 -18.96 -24.82
CA ILE A 336 -16.05 -18.57 -24.04
C ILE A 336 -16.74 -17.42 -24.77
N SER A 337 -18.06 -17.51 -24.95
CA SER A 337 -18.86 -16.40 -25.50
C SER A 337 -19.93 -16.01 -24.50
N ALA A 338 -20.05 -14.71 -24.22
CA ALA A 338 -21.01 -14.20 -23.24
C ALA A 338 -21.62 -12.86 -23.69
N GLN A 339 -22.94 -12.72 -23.55
CA GLN A 339 -23.63 -11.45 -23.75
C GLN A 339 -23.58 -10.64 -22.44
N VAL A 340 -22.87 -9.52 -22.45
CA VAL A 340 -22.71 -8.64 -21.30
C VAL A 340 -22.87 -7.17 -21.69
N SER A 341 -23.40 -6.36 -20.77
CA SER A 341 -23.58 -4.92 -20.98
C SER A 341 -22.37 -4.08 -20.57
N ASP A 342 -21.61 -4.56 -19.60
CA ASP A 342 -20.72 -3.74 -18.79
C ASP A 342 -19.44 -4.46 -18.37
N SER A 343 -19.55 -5.69 -17.86
CA SER A 343 -18.44 -6.46 -17.34
C SER A 343 -18.61 -7.97 -17.59
N LEU A 344 -17.50 -8.69 -17.63
CA LEU A 344 -17.47 -10.15 -17.77
C LEU A 344 -16.56 -10.75 -16.70
N THR A 345 -17.11 -11.60 -15.84
CA THR A 345 -16.36 -12.37 -14.86
C THR A 345 -16.11 -13.77 -15.39
N LEU A 346 -14.86 -14.22 -15.27
CA LEU A 346 -14.38 -15.54 -15.67
C LEU A 346 -13.90 -16.27 -14.42
N VAL A 347 -14.33 -17.51 -14.25
CA VAL A 347 -14.01 -18.33 -13.08
C VAL A 347 -13.49 -19.69 -13.54
N LYS A 348 -12.46 -20.19 -12.87
CA LYS A 348 -11.90 -21.51 -13.10
C LYS A 348 -12.60 -22.54 -12.21
N ARG A 349 -13.26 -23.52 -12.81
CA ARG A 349 -13.90 -24.68 -12.15
C ARG A 349 -13.24 -25.98 -12.58
N GLU A 350 -13.74 -27.13 -12.09
CA GLU A 350 -13.20 -28.47 -12.42
C GLU A 350 -13.10 -28.73 -13.94
N GLY A 351 -13.99 -28.14 -14.75
CA GLY A 351 -13.98 -28.25 -16.23
C GLY A 351 -13.16 -27.18 -16.97
N GLY A 352 -12.43 -26.32 -16.25
CA GLY A 352 -11.66 -25.19 -16.81
C GLY A 352 -12.35 -23.84 -16.63
N TRP A 353 -12.01 -22.87 -17.48
CA TRP A 353 -12.56 -21.52 -17.44
C TRP A 353 -13.99 -21.46 -17.99
N GLU A 354 -14.84 -20.70 -17.32
CA GLU A 354 -16.21 -20.39 -17.75
C GLU A 354 -16.60 -18.94 -17.41
N ALA A 355 -17.58 -18.39 -18.13
CA ALA A 355 -18.23 -17.14 -17.75
C ALA A 355 -19.22 -17.39 -16.61
N GLY A 356 -19.14 -16.58 -15.55
CA GLY A 356 -20.02 -16.75 -14.40
C GLY A 356 -19.71 -15.78 -13.28
N ILE A 357 -20.48 -15.87 -12.20
CA ILE A 357 -20.27 -15.01 -11.02
C ILE A 357 -19.23 -15.66 -10.12
N TYR A 358 -18.20 -14.91 -9.73
CA TYR A 358 -17.33 -15.28 -8.63
C TYR A 358 -18.01 -14.93 -7.30
N GLN A 359 -18.36 -15.94 -6.53
CA GLN A 359 -18.92 -15.78 -5.18
C GLN A 359 -17.90 -16.33 -4.17
N PRO A 360 -17.04 -15.48 -3.58
CA PRO A 360 -16.12 -15.92 -2.54
C PRO A 360 -16.92 -16.42 -1.33
N THR A 361 -16.37 -17.41 -0.61
CA THR A 361 -16.91 -17.76 0.70
C THR A 361 -16.81 -16.56 1.64
N PRO A 362 -17.67 -16.44 2.67
CA PRO A 362 -17.59 -15.35 3.65
C PRO A 362 -16.25 -15.23 4.39
N THR A 363 -15.41 -16.28 4.30
CA THR A 363 -14.07 -16.31 4.87
C THR A 363 -12.97 -16.18 3.83
N ALA A 364 -13.28 -16.09 2.54
CA ALA A 364 -12.25 -16.13 1.51
C ALA A 364 -11.25 -14.98 1.65
N LYS A 365 -9.98 -15.22 1.30
CA LYS A 365 -9.00 -14.14 1.21
C LYS A 365 -9.44 -13.07 0.22
N HIS A 366 -9.38 -11.81 0.64
CA HIS A 366 -9.74 -10.63 -0.16
C HIS A 366 -8.92 -9.40 0.28
N ALA A 367 -9.12 -8.26 -0.37
CA ALA A 367 -8.45 -7.01 0.02
C ALA A 367 -8.83 -6.65 1.46
N GLY A 368 -7.84 -6.47 2.34
CA GLY A 368 -8.07 -6.26 3.78
C GLY A 368 -8.27 -7.54 4.60
N ALA A 369 -8.27 -8.70 3.96
CA ALA A 369 -8.23 -10.02 4.57
C ALA A 369 -7.42 -10.98 3.69
N GLU A 370 -6.13 -10.70 3.46
CA GLU A 370 -5.28 -11.47 2.54
C GLU A 370 -3.99 -12.02 3.17
N GLY A 371 -3.47 -11.37 4.22
CA GLY A 371 -2.08 -11.60 4.66
C GLY A 371 -1.05 -10.93 3.72
N PRO A 372 0.27 -11.10 3.92
CA PRO A 372 0.92 -11.88 4.98
C PRO A 372 0.86 -11.16 6.33
N ILE A 373 1.60 -11.65 7.33
CA ILE A 373 1.66 -11.08 8.69
C ILE A 373 1.87 -9.56 8.70
N SER A 374 2.67 -9.02 7.79
CA SER A 374 2.91 -7.58 7.67
C SER A 374 1.66 -6.75 7.38
N ALA A 375 0.60 -7.36 6.84
CA ALA A 375 -0.70 -6.69 6.62
C ALA A 375 -1.34 -6.23 7.93
N ALA A 376 -1.11 -6.93 9.05
CA ALA A 376 -1.64 -6.55 10.36
C ALA A 376 -1.09 -5.20 10.85
N ILE A 377 0.11 -4.83 10.40
CA ILE A 377 0.78 -3.57 10.77
C ILE A 377 0.80 -2.53 9.65
N ALA A 378 0.11 -2.79 8.53
CA ALA A 378 0.06 -1.89 7.38
C ALA A 378 -1.04 -0.80 7.49
N GLY A 379 -1.86 -0.84 8.54
CA GLY A 379 -2.92 0.11 8.86
C GLY A 379 -2.97 0.40 10.36
N ARG A 380 -4.10 0.92 10.87
CA ARG A 380 -4.29 1.16 12.31
C ARG A 380 -4.14 -0.15 13.08
N HIS A 381 -3.32 -0.15 14.14
CA HIS A 381 -3.06 -1.37 14.93
C HIS A 381 -2.73 -1.09 16.40
N LEU A 382 -3.06 -2.04 17.28
CA LEU A 382 -2.71 -2.04 18.70
C LEU A 382 -1.87 -3.27 19.08
N TYR A 383 -0.95 -3.10 20.03
CA TYR A 383 -0.20 -4.17 20.65
C TYR A 383 -0.83 -4.51 22.01
N VAL A 384 -1.29 -5.74 22.17
CA VAL A 384 -2.12 -6.15 23.31
C VAL A 384 -1.43 -7.24 24.11
N TYR A 385 -1.01 -6.92 25.35
CA TYR A 385 -0.40 -7.91 26.25
C TYR A 385 -1.44 -8.57 27.17
N GLY A 386 -1.23 -9.84 27.48
CA GLY A 386 -2.17 -10.64 28.26
C GLY A 386 -2.10 -10.44 29.78
N THR A 387 -3.28 -10.40 30.43
CA THR A 387 -3.43 -10.33 31.90
C THR A 387 -4.40 -11.36 32.47
N ALA A 388 -4.91 -12.27 31.63
CA ALA A 388 -6.01 -13.18 31.97
C ALA A 388 -5.70 -14.20 33.08
N ASP A 389 -4.44 -14.58 33.24
CA ASP A 389 -3.95 -15.53 34.24
C ASP A 389 -3.59 -14.88 35.59
N ASN A 390 -3.91 -13.59 35.79
CA ASN A 390 -3.52 -12.81 36.97
C ASN A 390 -2.01 -12.92 37.28
N PRO A 391 -1.14 -12.49 36.34
CA PRO A 391 0.31 -12.68 36.46
C PRO A 391 0.89 -11.91 37.66
N SER A 392 2.02 -12.37 38.18
CA SER A 392 2.82 -11.59 39.13
C SER A 392 3.29 -10.27 38.50
N ALA A 393 3.71 -9.32 39.32
CA ALA A 393 4.19 -8.01 38.85
C ALA A 393 5.36 -8.13 37.86
N ASP A 394 6.30 -9.06 38.09
CA ASP A 394 7.46 -9.26 37.22
C ASP A 394 7.07 -9.87 35.87
N VAL A 395 6.14 -10.83 35.86
CA VAL A 395 5.61 -11.44 34.62
C VAL A 395 4.83 -10.40 33.82
N LEU A 396 4.00 -9.61 34.49
CA LEU A 396 3.24 -8.52 33.86
C LEU A 396 4.17 -7.49 33.22
N LYS A 397 5.20 -7.06 33.94
CA LYS A 397 6.20 -6.11 33.45
C LYS A 397 6.93 -6.67 32.22
N THR A 398 7.33 -7.93 32.25
CA THR A 398 7.98 -8.60 31.09
C THR A 398 7.06 -8.60 29.86
N ARG A 399 5.77 -8.91 30.03
CA ARG A 399 4.79 -8.89 28.93
C ARG A 399 4.59 -7.48 28.36
N GLN A 400 4.54 -6.47 29.23
CA GLN A 400 4.46 -5.06 28.83
C GLN A 400 5.71 -4.63 28.03
N GLU A 401 6.90 -5.02 28.47
CA GLU A 401 8.16 -4.70 27.80
C GLU A 401 8.24 -5.33 26.40
N ILE A 402 7.82 -6.58 26.25
CA ILE A 402 7.76 -7.28 24.95
C ILE A 402 6.81 -6.53 23.99
N ALA A 403 5.59 -6.23 24.43
CA ALA A 403 4.63 -5.50 23.59
C ALA A 403 5.11 -4.08 23.24
N THR A 404 5.75 -3.39 24.20
CA THR A 404 6.34 -2.06 23.99
C THR A 404 7.51 -2.10 23.01
N GLN A 405 8.36 -3.13 23.10
CA GLN A 405 9.46 -3.31 22.16
C GLN A 405 8.95 -3.54 20.73
N ALA A 406 7.89 -4.32 20.57
CA ALA A 406 7.24 -4.52 19.28
C ALA A 406 6.61 -3.23 18.72
N ALA A 407 6.04 -2.40 19.59
CA ALA A 407 5.41 -1.12 19.26
C ALA A 407 6.40 0.03 19.05
N ASN A 408 7.70 -0.15 19.26
CA ASN A 408 8.69 0.93 19.22
C ASN A 408 9.20 1.24 17.80
N TRP A 409 8.35 1.82 16.95
CA TRP A 409 8.72 2.21 15.59
C TRP A 409 9.69 3.41 15.54
N ALA A 410 9.61 4.30 16.54
CA ALA A 410 10.32 5.59 16.57
C ALA A 410 11.79 5.53 17.03
N THR A 411 12.45 4.42 16.74
CA THR A 411 13.89 4.24 17.02
C THR A 411 14.74 5.17 16.15
N TYR A 412 15.69 5.89 16.76
CA TYR A 412 16.64 6.73 16.03
C TYR A 412 17.66 5.88 15.27
N ARG A 413 17.80 6.12 13.97
CA ARG A 413 18.66 5.34 13.06
C ARG A 413 19.85 6.17 12.53
N GLY A 414 20.30 7.15 13.31
CA GLY A 414 21.38 8.07 12.94
C GLY A 414 20.91 9.27 12.12
N GLU A 415 21.83 10.21 11.86
CA GLU A 415 21.51 11.52 11.25
C GLU A 415 20.93 11.37 9.84
N PHE A 416 21.41 10.39 9.07
CA PHE A 416 20.95 10.14 7.71
C PHE A 416 19.55 9.52 7.62
N LEU A 417 19.17 8.63 8.53
CA LEU A 417 17.84 8.00 8.47
C LEU A 417 16.81 8.67 9.38
N GLY A 418 17.23 9.31 10.46
CA GLY A 418 16.33 9.90 11.44
C GLY A 418 15.41 8.85 12.10
N ARG A 419 14.18 9.25 12.42
CA ARG A 419 13.16 8.41 13.09
C ARG A 419 11.98 8.15 12.14
N ILE A 420 11.42 6.94 12.23
CA ILE A 420 10.08 6.65 11.69
C ILE A 420 9.08 7.17 12.72
N MET A 421 8.10 7.95 12.29
CA MET A 421 7.12 8.56 13.21
C MET A 421 5.78 7.84 13.06
N VAL A 422 5.68 6.67 13.69
CA VAL A 422 4.44 5.89 13.83
C VAL A 422 4.30 5.55 15.31
N PHE A 423 3.13 5.82 15.89
CA PHE A 423 2.91 5.73 17.33
C PHE A 423 1.75 4.78 17.69
N PRO A 424 1.93 3.46 17.49
CA PRO A 424 0.88 2.51 17.83
C PRO A 424 0.72 2.40 19.35
N HIS A 425 -0.50 2.08 19.79
CA HIS A 425 -0.81 1.98 21.21
C HIS A 425 -0.46 0.59 21.77
N VAL A 426 -0.01 0.57 23.02
CA VAL A 426 0.19 -0.66 23.81
C VAL A 426 -0.85 -0.69 24.92
N VAL A 427 -1.64 -1.76 25.00
CA VAL A 427 -2.77 -1.86 25.93
C VAL A 427 -2.82 -3.26 26.57
N ALA A 428 -3.35 -3.35 27.79
CA ALA A 428 -3.68 -4.66 28.36
C ALA A 428 -4.92 -5.23 27.67
N ASP A 429 -4.99 -6.55 27.53
CA ASP A 429 -6.16 -7.27 27.02
C ASP A 429 -7.49 -6.90 27.71
N LYS A 430 -7.47 -6.63 29.02
CA LYS A 430 -8.64 -6.21 29.80
C LYS A 430 -9.08 -4.77 29.53
N ASP A 431 -8.20 -3.93 28.97
CA ASP A 431 -8.42 -2.52 28.72
C ASP A 431 -8.75 -2.23 27.24
N VAL A 432 -8.77 -3.26 26.38
CA VAL A 432 -9.21 -3.14 24.98
C VAL A 432 -10.70 -2.80 24.93
N ARG A 433 -11.04 -1.72 24.21
CA ARG A 433 -12.41 -1.20 24.12
C ARG A 433 -13.10 -1.68 22.84
N PRO A 434 -14.45 -1.65 22.77
CA PRO A 434 -15.17 -1.97 21.53
C PRO A 434 -14.70 -1.15 20.32
N SER A 435 -14.42 0.15 20.50
CA SER A 435 -13.91 1.01 19.43
C SER A 435 -12.55 0.57 18.88
N ASP A 436 -11.72 -0.08 19.71
CA ASP A 436 -10.42 -0.58 19.29
C ASP A 436 -10.62 -1.83 18.40
N LEU A 437 -11.55 -2.71 18.77
CA LEU A 437 -11.95 -3.90 17.98
C LEU A 437 -12.60 -3.54 16.63
N GLU A 438 -13.30 -2.41 16.57
CA GLU A 438 -14.01 -1.94 15.37
C GLU A 438 -13.14 -1.17 14.39
N SER A 439 -12.00 -0.63 14.82
CA SER A 439 -11.23 0.32 14.01
C SER A 439 -9.79 -0.11 13.75
N SER A 440 -9.30 -1.14 14.44
CA SER A 440 -7.89 -1.46 14.46
C SER A 440 -7.62 -2.95 14.28
N ASN A 441 -6.48 -3.23 13.66
CA ASN A 441 -5.86 -4.54 13.74
C ASN A 441 -5.31 -4.77 15.15
N LEU A 442 -5.26 -6.03 15.60
CA LEU A 442 -4.79 -6.38 16.93
C LEU A 442 -3.56 -7.28 16.84
N ILE A 443 -2.48 -6.91 17.51
CA ILE A 443 -1.29 -7.72 17.68
C ILE A 443 -1.31 -8.27 19.10
N LEU A 444 -1.80 -9.50 19.25
CA LEU A 444 -2.05 -10.14 20.55
C LEU A 444 -0.83 -10.92 21.00
N PHE A 445 -0.39 -10.69 22.23
CA PHE A 445 0.69 -11.45 22.87
C PHE A 445 0.15 -12.41 23.92
N GLY A 446 0.58 -13.67 23.83
CA GLY A 446 0.23 -14.73 24.76
C GLY A 446 -0.59 -15.86 24.13
N THR A 447 -0.93 -16.84 24.97
CA THR A 447 -1.84 -17.97 24.68
C THR A 447 -3.26 -17.68 25.19
N LYS A 448 -4.21 -18.61 24.94
CA LYS A 448 -5.59 -18.51 25.47
C LYS A 448 -5.66 -18.43 26.99
N GLU A 449 -4.69 -19.00 27.72
CA GLU A 449 -4.66 -18.93 29.18
C GLU A 449 -4.22 -17.54 29.67
N THR A 450 -3.37 -16.86 28.90
CA THR A 450 -2.68 -15.64 29.36
C THR A 450 -3.29 -14.36 28.78
N ASN A 451 -4.02 -14.43 27.66
CA ASN A 451 -4.61 -13.28 26.99
C ASN A 451 -6.11 -13.50 26.74
N LYS A 452 -6.94 -12.62 27.31
CA LYS A 452 -8.41 -12.69 27.26
C LYS A 452 -8.94 -12.70 25.82
N LEU A 453 -8.36 -11.93 24.92
CA LEU A 453 -8.80 -11.86 23.53
C LEU A 453 -8.40 -13.11 22.75
N VAL A 454 -7.21 -13.66 23.00
CA VAL A 454 -6.82 -14.95 22.41
C VAL A 454 -7.78 -16.05 22.86
N ASN A 455 -8.19 -16.05 24.14
CA ASN A 455 -9.20 -16.99 24.64
C ASN A 455 -10.55 -16.81 23.97
N GLN A 456 -11.03 -15.57 23.89
CA GLN A 456 -12.32 -15.22 23.28
C GLN A 456 -12.44 -15.70 21.84
N TYR A 457 -11.32 -15.73 21.10
CA TYR A 457 -11.29 -16.14 19.71
C TYR A 457 -10.84 -17.59 19.50
N SER A 458 -10.46 -18.32 20.56
CA SER A 458 -9.77 -19.60 20.50
C SER A 458 -10.43 -20.65 19.59
N ASP A 459 -11.76 -20.76 19.62
CA ASP A 459 -12.54 -21.69 18.78
C ASP A 459 -12.47 -21.38 17.27
N ARG A 460 -12.05 -20.16 16.91
CA ARG A 460 -11.96 -19.67 15.53
C ARG A 460 -10.53 -19.59 15.01
N LEU A 461 -9.54 -19.67 15.90
CA LEU A 461 -8.15 -19.55 15.52
C LEU A 461 -7.72 -20.80 14.74
N PRO A 462 -6.95 -20.67 13.65
CA PRO A 462 -6.55 -21.81 12.83
C PRO A 462 -5.55 -22.72 13.54
N MET A 463 -4.83 -22.20 14.54
CA MET A 463 -3.84 -22.93 15.30
C MET A 463 -3.54 -22.29 16.66
N GLN A 464 -3.04 -23.08 17.61
CA GLN A 464 -2.71 -22.61 18.96
C GLN A 464 -1.41 -23.26 19.44
N LEU A 465 -0.56 -22.48 20.12
CA LEU A 465 0.63 -22.98 20.79
C LEU A 465 0.26 -23.48 22.20
N SER A 466 0.78 -24.64 22.58
CA SER A 466 0.69 -25.17 23.93
C SER A 466 1.38 -24.23 24.93
N SER A 467 0.72 -23.93 26.05
CA SER A 467 1.29 -23.11 27.12
C SER A 467 2.52 -23.74 27.78
N ALA A 468 2.74 -25.04 27.62
CA ALA A 468 3.92 -25.75 28.10
C ALA A 468 5.17 -25.58 27.19
N ALA A 469 5.00 -25.05 25.97
CA ALA A 469 6.06 -24.95 24.96
C ALA A 469 6.81 -23.60 25.01
N SER A 470 7.42 -23.29 26.15
CA SER A 470 8.03 -21.95 26.40
C SER A 470 9.26 -21.62 25.54
N ASP A 471 9.90 -22.63 24.94
CA ASP A 471 11.05 -22.48 24.03
C ASP A 471 10.66 -22.31 22.55
N TYR A 472 9.36 -22.33 22.25
CA TYR A 472 8.82 -22.12 20.91
C TYR A 472 8.21 -20.73 20.77
N GLY A 473 8.23 -20.21 19.54
CA GLY A 473 7.45 -19.04 19.14
C GLY A 473 6.53 -19.40 17.99
N LEU A 474 5.25 -19.03 18.12
CA LEU A 474 4.25 -19.15 17.07
C LEU A 474 3.70 -17.76 16.76
N PHE A 475 3.81 -17.35 15.50
CA PHE A 475 3.27 -16.07 15.04
C PHE A 475 2.48 -16.26 13.75
N TYR A 476 1.22 -15.83 13.74
CA TYR A 476 0.37 -15.92 12.55
C TYR A 476 -0.64 -14.78 12.50
N ILE A 477 -1.15 -14.51 11.30
CA ILE A 477 -2.20 -13.54 11.03
C ILE A 477 -3.52 -14.24 10.70
N PHE A 478 -4.63 -13.64 11.08
CA PHE A 478 -5.96 -14.14 10.81
C PHE A 478 -6.95 -12.97 10.68
N PRO A 479 -7.94 -13.01 9.79
CA PRO A 479 -8.92 -11.94 9.69
C PRO A 479 -9.99 -12.13 10.75
N MET A 480 -10.38 -11.06 11.41
CA MET A 480 -11.56 -11.03 12.27
C MET A 480 -12.40 -9.82 11.88
N ASN A 481 -13.57 -10.09 11.30
CA ASN A 481 -14.37 -9.08 10.61
C ASN A 481 -13.56 -8.41 9.49
N ASN A 482 -13.60 -7.08 9.37
CA ASN A 482 -12.84 -6.31 8.37
C ASN A 482 -11.43 -5.90 8.86
N HIS A 483 -10.89 -6.56 9.88
CA HIS A 483 -9.56 -6.27 10.45
C HIS A 483 -8.72 -7.53 10.59
N TYR A 484 -7.42 -7.34 10.84
CA TYR A 484 -6.50 -8.43 11.12
C TYR A 484 -6.26 -8.58 12.61
N VAL A 485 -6.14 -9.83 13.03
CA VAL A 485 -5.58 -10.22 14.32
C VAL A 485 -4.31 -11.01 14.05
N ALA A 486 -3.19 -10.58 14.60
CA ALA A 486 -1.94 -11.31 14.59
C ALA A 486 -1.63 -11.82 15.99
N ILE A 487 -1.35 -13.12 16.13
CA ILE A 487 -1.20 -13.79 17.43
C ILE A 487 0.23 -14.24 17.59
N SER A 488 0.93 -13.61 18.54
CA SER A 488 2.31 -13.93 18.94
C SER A 488 2.30 -14.69 20.26
N SER A 489 2.44 -16.01 20.20
CA SER A 489 2.48 -16.90 21.36
C SER A 489 3.90 -17.42 21.61
N GLY A 490 4.27 -17.56 22.89
CA GLY A 490 5.59 -18.05 23.29
C GLY A 490 6.68 -17.00 23.11
N GLN A 491 7.79 -17.38 22.48
CA GLN A 491 8.89 -16.46 22.20
C GLN A 491 8.47 -15.33 21.25
N PRO A 492 8.99 -14.10 21.44
CA PRO A 492 8.70 -13.00 20.52
C PRO A 492 9.19 -13.33 19.11
N TRP A 493 8.48 -12.88 18.07
CA TRP A 493 8.81 -13.20 16.67
C TRP A 493 10.17 -12.68 16.19
N TRP A 494 10.83 -11.83 16.99
CA TRP A 494 12.19 -11.35 16.73
C TRP A 494 13.26 -12.08 17.55
N ALA A 495 12.91 -13.18 18.25
CA ALA A 495 13.88 -14.03 18.92
C ALA A 495 14.92 -14.57 17.92
N GLY A 496 16.17 -14.68 18.36
CA GLY A 496 17.30 -15.16 17.56
C GLY A 496 17.66 -14.30 16.33
N THR A 497 17.13 -13.07 16.24
CA THR A 497 17.57 -12.10 15.23
C THR A 497 18.66 -11.22 15.86
N GLU A 498 19.90 -11.28 15.36
CA GLU A 498 21.03 -10.70 16.11
C GLU A 498 21.26 -9.19 15.89
N THR A 499 20.79 -8.61 14.79
CA THR A 499 21.03 -7.19 14.50
C THR A 499 19.80 -6.55 13.84
N PRO A 500 19.32 -5.39 14.35
CA PRO A 500 18.42 -4.54 13.59
C PRO A 500 19.09 -4.17 12.27
N ASN A 501 18.33 -4.18 11.17
CA ASN A 501 18.77 -3.57 9.93
C ASN A 501 19.00 -2.07 10.16
N TYR A 502 19.95 -1.46 9.44
CA TYR A 502 20.17 -0.01 9.47
C TYR A 502 18.85 0.78 9.29
N PHE A 503 17.91 0.23 8.52
CA PHE A 503 16.64 0.86 8.17
C PHE A 503 15.49 0.66 9.17
N THR A 504 15.48 -0.31 10.07
CA THR A 504 14.32 -0.55 10.96
C THR A 504 14.74 -1.16 12.30
N ASN A 505 13.87 -1.11 13.31
CA ASN A 505 14.11 -1.88 14.53
C ASN A 505 14.04 -3.40 14.23
N ARG A 506 14.53 -4.20 15.16
CA ARG A 506 14.62 -5.67 15.05
C ARG A 506 13.26 -6.36 14.83
N ALA A 507 12.21 -5.91 15.53
CA ALA A 507 10.87 -6.49 15.43
C ALA A 507 10.20 -6.21 14.08
N LEU A 508 10.37 -5.01 13.53
CA LEU A 508 9.82 -4.60 12.24
C LEU A 508 10.56 -5.22 11.06
N ASP A 509 11.89 -5.36 11.16
CA ASP A 509 12.68 -6.01 10.12
C ASP A 509 12.26 -7.48 9.95
N ALA A 510 12.06 -8.20 11.06
CA ALA A 510 11.63 -9.60 11.05
C ALA A 510 10.26 -9.81 10.37
N ILE A 511 9.29 -8.92 10.62
CA ILE A 511 7.92 -9.06 10.09
C ILE A 511 7.87 -9.06 8.56
N ASN A 512 8.68 -8.23 7.91
CA ASN A 512 8.59 -8.03 6.46
C ASN A 512 8.95 -9.29 5.65
N GLY A 513 9.60 -10.28 6.26
CA GLY A 513 9.97 -11.54 5.62
C GLY A 513 8.98 -12.69 5.85
N PHE A 514 8.00 -12.53 6.73
CA PHE A 514 7.09 -13.61 7.07
C PHE A 514 5.96 -13.79 6.05
N LYS A 515 5.50 -15.03 5.93
CA LYS A 515 4.28 -15.42 5.21
C LYS A 515 3.06 -15.18 6.13
N ASP A 516 2.04 -16.02 6.08
CA ASP A 516 0.87 -15.88 6.95
C ASP A 516 1.08 -16.46 8.36
N PHE A 517 1.96 -17.46 8.48
CA PHE A 517 2.29 -18.07 9.77
C PHE A 517 3.74 -18.56 9.82
N VAL A 518 4.29 -18.60 11.03
CA VAL A 518 5.61 -19.13 11.33
C VAL A 518 5.64 -19.77 12.71
N LEU A 519 6.17 -21.00 12.78
CA LEU A 519 6.56 -21.70 14.00
C LEU A 519 8.08 -21.81 14.02
N PHE A 520 8.70 -21.47 15.14
CA PHE A 520 10.15 -21.57 15.32
C PHE A 520 10.50 -21.95 16.75
N LYS A 521 11.76 -22.37 16.93
CA LYS A 521 12.39 -22.60 18.24
C LYS A 521 13.68 -21.78 18.27
N GLU A 522 13.88 -21.00 19.33
CA GLU A 522 15.03 -20.10 19.56
C GLU A 522 15.21 -18.92 18.56
N SER A 523 15.01 -19.14 17.26
CA SER A 523 15.18 -18.12 16.22
C SER A 523 14.14 -18.19 15.12
N SER A 524 13.48 -17.06 14.83
CA SER A 524 12.54 -16.94 13.71
C SER A 524 13.20 -16.91 12.33
N LYS A 525 14.53 -16.78 12.26
CA LYS A 525 15.28 -16.88 10.99
C LYS A 525 15.39 -18.31 10.47
N THR A 526 15.24 -19.29 11.35
CA THR A 526 15.29 -20.72 11.04
C THR A 526 13.96 -21.36 11.45
N PRO A 527 12.87 -21.05 10.71
CA PRO A 527 11.55 -21.55 11.07
C PRO A 527 11.47 -23.06 10.92
N ILE A 528 10.77 -23.71 11.85
CA ILE A 528 10.42 -25.13 11.76
C ILE A 528 9.35 -25.32 10.68
N VAL A 529 8.31 -24.48 10.71
CA VAL A 529 7.25 -24.44 9.70
C VAL A 529 6.92 -22.99 9.38
N SER A 530 6.76 -22.64 8.10
CA SER A 530 6.21 -21.35 7.69
C SER A 530 5.45 -21.46 6.36
N GLY A 531 4.27 -20.87 6.29
CA GLY A 531 3.37 -21.07 5.15
C GLY A 531 2.38 -19.93 4.93
N TYR A 532 1.63 -20.08 3.85
CA TYR A 532 0.43 -19.29 3.57
C TYR A 532 -0.78 -20.14 3.93
N PHE A 533 -1.83 -19.52 4.45
CA PHE A 533 -3.11 -20.20 4.52
C PHE A 533 -3.69 -20.36 3.11
N ASP A 534 -4.59 -21.33 2.97
CA ASP A 534 -5.39 -21.47 1.75
C ASP A 534 -6.35 -20.27 1.56
N HIS A 535 -7.15 -20.33 0.50
CA HIS A 535 -8.14 -19.29 0.22
C HIS A 535 -9.16 -19.09 1.33
N SER A 536 -9.44 -20.11 2.14
CA SER A 536 -10.44 -20.11 3.20
C SER A 536 -9.82 -19.98 4.60
N TRP A 537 -8.53 -19.61 4.69
CA TRP A 537 -7.75 -19.46 5.92
C TRP A 537 -7.43 -20.75 6.68
N HIS A 538 -7.53 -21.91 6.03
CA HIS A 538 -7.05 -23.16 6.61
C HIS A 538 -5.55 -23.34 6.39
N VAL A 539 -4.91 -24.04 7.32
CA VAL A 539 -3.53 -24.49 7.16
C VAL A 539 -3.51 -25.60 6.12
N PRO A 540 -2.69 -25.52 5.07
CA PRO A 540 -2.59 -26.61 4.10
C PRO A 540 -2.10 -27.91 4.77
N ASP A 541 -2.54 -29.07 4.26
CA ASP A 541 -2.36 -30.37 4.92
C ASP A 541 -0.90 -30.71 5.26
N ALA A 542 0.04 -30.35 4.38
CA ALA A 542 1.47 -30.62 4.58
C ALA A 542 2.01 -29.84 5.79
N GLU A 543 1.72 -28.54 5.86
CA GLU A 543 2.07 -27.68 6.98
C GLU A 543 1.31 -28.06 8.25
N ALA A 544 0.04 -28.43 8.17
CA ALA A 544 -0.76 -28.87 9.31
C ALA A 544 -0.17 -30.14 9.95
N LYS A 545 0.24 -31.11 9.13
CA LYS A 545 0.96 -32.30 9.59
C LYS A 545 2.28 -31.93 10.25
N ALA A 546 3.11 -31.11 9.61
CA ALA A 546 4.39 -30.69 10.16
C ALA A 546 4.24 -29.93 11.50
N LEU A 547 3.21 -29.08 11.64
CA LEU A 547 2.91 -28.37 12.89
C LEU A 547 2.49 -29.34 14.00
N THR A 548 1.58 -30.27 13.72
CA THR A 548 1.06 -31.21 14.73
C THR A 548 2.09 -32.27 15.17
N GLU A 549 3.00 -32.69 14.28
CA GLU A 549 4.11 -33.61 14.59
C GLU A 549 5.09 -33.05 15.62
N THR A 550 5.14 -31.72 15.80
CA THR A 550 5.96 -31.10 16.87
C THR A 550 5.44 -31.39 18.28
N GLY A 551 4.17 -31.78 18.43
CA GLY A 551 3.51 -31.97 19.72
C GLY A 551 3.23 -30.68 20.51
N VAL A 552 3.62 -29.50 19.97
CA VAL A 552 3.46 -28.21 20.67
C VAL A 552 2.41 -27.30 20.05
N VAL A 553 1.95 -27.59 18.82
CA VAL A 553 0.88 -26.84 18.15
C VAL A 553 -0.34 -27.73 17.92
N THR A 554 -1.52 -27.20 18.24
CA THR A 554 -2.80 -27.77 17.80
C THR A 554 -3.29 -26.98 16.59
N VAL A 555 -3.70 -27.68 15.53
CA VAL A 555 -4.30 -27.08 14.33
C VAL A 555 -5.80 -27.38 14.33
N ASN A 556 -6.62 -26.33 14.15
CA ASN A 556 -8.07 -26.47 14.09
C ASN A 556 -8.49 -26.74 12.63
N ALA A 557 -9.10 -27.90 12.39
CA ALA A 557 -9.65 -28.29 11.08
C ALA A 557 -11.14 -27.93 10.91
N GLY A 558 -11.74 -27.26 11.90
CA GLY A 558 -13.15 -26.87 11.87
C GLY A 558 -13.42 -25.71 10.91
N PRO A 559 -14.67 -25.56 10.42
CA PRO A 559 -15.03 -24.46 9.54
C PRO A 559 -14.80 -23.13 10.25
N ILE A 560 -14.04 -22.24 9.61
CA ILE A 560 -13.92 -20.87 10.07
C ILE A 560 -15.29 -20.20 9.86
N VAL A 561 -15.95 -19.80 10.95
CA VAL A 561 -17.26 -19.15 10.89
C VAL A 561 -17.07 -17.66 10.72
N SER A 562 -17.42 -17.13 9.55
CA SER A 562 -17.55 -15.69 9.30
C SER A 562 -18.77 -15.16 10.05
N THR A 563 -18.59 -14.15 10.90
CA THR A 563 -19.70 -13.42 11.51
C THR A 563 -19.91 -12.11 10.75
N LYS A 564 -21.15 -11.89 10.29
CA LYS A 564 -21.63 -10.56 9.93
C LYS A 564 -21.57 -9.61 11.12
#